data_AF-L8LYU0-F1
#
_entry.id   AF-L8LYU0-F1
#
_cell.length_a   1.000
_cell.length_b   1.000
_cell.length_c   1.000
_cell.angle_alpha   90.00
_cell.angle_beta   90.00
_cell.angle_gamma   90.00
#
_symmetry.space_group_name_H-M   'P 1'
#
loop_
_entity.id
_entity.type
_entity.pdbx_description
1 polymer ?
#
loop_
_entity_poly.entity_id
_entity_poly.type
_entity_poly.pdbx_seq_one_letter_code
_entity_poly.pdbx_strand_id
1 'polypeptide(L)' 'MPVLPVEAYTSQEWFDKEQKYIFSDSWQFAGFVEDLNEPGDYLIMYGNNNRSHCDRHTFPLEQLPKI' A
#
# COMPACT_ATOMS: atom_id res chain seq x y z
N MET A 1 -17.43 -0.27 23.48
CA MET A 1 -16.98 -0.55 22.10
C MET A 1 -17.52 -1.92 21.72
N PRO A 2 -18.27 -2.07 20.63
CA PRO A 2 -18.71 -3.38 20.18
C PRO A 2 -17.50 -4.22 19.77
N VAL A 3 -17.44 -5.46 20.25
CA VAL A 3 -16.41 -6.43 19.87
C VAL A 3 -16.86 -7.10 18.58
N LEU A 4 -16.00 -7.09 17.56
CA LEU A 4 -16.30 -7.76 16.30
C LEU A 4 -16.21 -9.28 16.45
N PRO A 5 -16.94 -10.04 15.63
CA PRO A 5 -16.83 -11.49 15.58
C PRO A 5 -15.40 -11.94 15.22
N VAL A 6 -14.96 -13.09 15.73
CA VAL A 6 -13.58 -13.60 15.57
C VAL A 6 -13.21 -13.76 14.09
N GLU A 7 -14.19 -14.11 13.27
CA GLU A 7 -14.07 -14.30 11.83
C GLU A 7 -13.66 -13.01 11.11
N ALA A 8 -14.00 -11.84 11.64
CA ALA A 8 -13.58 -10.55 11.06
C ALA A 8 -12.07 -10.35 11.10
N TYR A 9 -11.38 -11.00 12.04
CA TYR A 9 -9.93 -10.88 12.21
C TYR A 9 -9.14 -12.03 11.58
N THR A 10 -9.83 -13.08 11.11
CA THR A 10 -9.17 -14.34 10.72
C THR A 10 -9.62 -14.86 9.36
N SER A 11 -10.79 -14.48 8.88
CA SER A 11 -11.33 -14.95 7.60
C SER A 11 -10.83 -14.13 6.43
N GLN A 12 -10.41 -14.82 5.38
CA GLN A 12 -10.05 -14.21 4.10
C GLN A 12 -11.23 -13.46 3.46
N GLU A 13 -12.45 -13.97 3.61
CA GLU A 13 -13.64 -13.34 3.04
C GLU A 13 -13.90 -11.95 3.64
N TRP A 14 -13.61 -11.79 4.93
CA TRP A 14 -13.70 -10.50 5.60
C TRP A 14 -12.62 -9.55 5.10
N PHE A 15 -11.38 -10.02 5.00
CA PHE A 15 -10.28 -9.23 4.45
C PHE A 15 -10.55 -8.76 3.02
N ASP A 16 -11.05 -9.63 2.14
CA ASP A 16 -11.34 -9.29 0.74
C ASP A 16 -12.44 -8.21 0.64
N LYS A 17 -13.43 -8.25 1.53
CA LYS A 17 -14.47 -7.21 1.63
C LYS A 17 -13.88 -5.87 2.11
N GLU A 18 -12.99 -5.90 3.10
CA GLU A 18 -12.33 -4.70 3.60
C GLU A 18 -11.44 -4.07 2.52
N GLN A 19 -10.66 -4.89 1.80
CA GLN A 19 -9.85 -4.42 0.68
C GLN A 19 -10.71 -3.73 -0.39
N LYS A 20 -11.86 -4.32 -0.73
CA LYS A 20 -12.76 -3.80 -1.76
C LYS A 20 -13.48 -2.52 -1.36
N TYR A 21 -14.00 -2.42 -0.14
CA TYR A 21 -14.93 -1.35 0.21
C TYR A 21 -14.36 -0.31 1.18
N ILE A 22 -13.36 -0.68 1.99
CA ILE A 22 -12.77 0.26 2.96
C ILE A 22 -11.49 0.80 2.37
N PHE A 23 -10.54 -0.09 2.05
CA PHE A 23 -9.20 0.35 1.65
C PHE A 23 -9.17 0.94 0.23
N SER A 24 -10.03 0.49 -0.69
CA SER A 24 -10.09 1.07 -2.04
C SER A 24 -10.79 2.44 -2.11
N ASP A 25 -11.73 2.71 -1.21
CA ASP A 25 -12.58 3.91 -1.26
C ASP A 25 -12.21 4.95 -0.18
N SER A 26 -11.07 4.78 0.50
CA SER A 26 -10.60 5.69 1.55
C SER A 26 -9.25 6.32 1.25
N TRP A 27 -9.02 7.50 1.83
CA TRP A 27 -7.73 8.17 1.78
C TRP A 27 -6.71 7.41 2.62
N GLN A 28 -5.69 6.86 1.96
CA GLN A 28 -4.59 6.16 2.61
C GLN A 28 -3.38 7.07 2.78
N PHE A 29 -2.69 6.92 3.91
CA PHE A 29 -1.42 7.57 4.14
C PHE A 29 -0.31 6.82 3.40
N ALA A 30 0.26 7.45 2.35
CA ALA A 30 1.26 6.82 1.50
C ALA A 30 2.71 7.07 1.95
N GLY A 31 2.98 8.17 2.66
CA GLY A 31 4.32 8.56 3.08
C GLY A 31 4.44 10.05 3.36
N PHE A 32 5.66 10.49 3.63
CA PHE A 32 6.00 11.88 3.90
C PHE A 32 6.47 12.58 2.62
N VAL A 33 6.23 13.88 2.52
CA VAL A 33 6.66 14.66 1.34
C VAL A 33 8.19 14.82 1.32
N GLU A 34 8.81 14.74 2.49
CA GLU A 34 10.25 14.76 2.71
C GLU A 34 10.96 13.54 2.12
N ASP A 35 10.24 12.50 1.70
CA ASP A 35 10.81 11.36 0.96
C ASP A 35 10.87 11.63 -0.56
N LEU A 36 10.31 12.76 -1.04
CA LEU A 36 10.26 13.19 -2.44
C LEU A 36 11.01 14.52 -2.60
N ASN A 37 12.34 14.50 -2.47
CA ASN A 37 13.15 15.72 -2.43
C ASN A 37 13.63 16.16 -3.82
N GLU A 38 13.91 15.21 -4.71
CA GLU A 38 14.50 15.47 -6.01
C GLU A 38 13.55 15.10 -7.17
N PRO A 39 13.59 15.83 -8.30
CA PRO A 39 12.86 15.43 -9.50
C PRO A 39 13.30 14.04 -9.98
N GLY A 40 12.38 13.07 -9.93
CA GLY A 40 12.66 11.67 -10.24
C GLY A 40 12.45 10.73 -9.05
N ASP A 41 12.27 11.27 -7.85
CA ASP A 41 11.87 10.51 -6.68
C ASP A 41 10.43 10.01 -6.82
N TYR A 42 10.20 8.76 -6.45
CA TYR A 42 8.89 8.16 -6.40
C TYR A 42 8.78 7.25 -5.18
N LEU A 43 7.57 7.16 -4.64
CA LEU A 43 7.24 6.23 -3.56
C LEU A 43 6.48 5.04 -4.14
N ILE A 44 6.91 3.83 -3.78
CA ILE A 44 6.16 2.61 -4.07
C ILE A 44 5.49 2.15 -2.79
N MET A 45 4.16 2.14 -2.81
CA MET A 45 3.34 1.50 -1.79
C MET A 45 2.80 0.18 -2.35
N TYR A 46 3.15 -0.94 -1.70
CA TYR A 46 2.59 -2.24 -2.05
C TYR A 46 1.30 -2.47 -1.26
N GLY A 47 0.21 -2.73 -1.97
CA GLY A 47 -1.16 -2.84 -1.42
C GLY A 47 -1.44 -4.05 -0.52
N ASN A 48 -0.41 -4.72 0.02
CA ASN A 48 -0.58 -5.87 0.91
C ASN A 48 0.48 -6.00 2.02
N ASN A 49 1.41 -5.05 2.18
CA ASN A 49 2.37 -5.05 3.29
C ASN A 49 3.15 -3.72 3.33
N ASN A 50 3.11 -3.03 4.47
CA ASN A 50 3.86 -1.80 4.80
C ASN A 50 5.39 -1.99 4.79
N ARG A 51 5.97 -2.51 3.73
CA ARG A 51 7.41 -2.45 3.47
C ARG A 51 7.66 -1.39 2.42
N SER A 52 7.68 -0.15 2.87
CA SER A 52 8.31 0.96 2.15
C SER A 52 9.82 0.70 2.17
N HIS A 53 10.30 -0.15 1.27
CA HIS A 53 11.73 -0.25 1.05
C HIS A 53 12.13 0.90 0.15
N CYS A 54 12.49 2.02 0.78
CA CYS A 54 13.10 3.16 0.12
C CYS A 54 14.55 2.79 -0.23
N ASP A 55 14.74 1.85 -1.16
CA ASP A 55 16.07 1.55 -1.67
C ASP A 55 16.42 2.62 -2.70
N ARG A 56 17.37 3.47 -2.31
CA ARG A 56 17.96 4.57 -3.11
C ARG A 56 18.75 4.10 -4.33
N HIS A 57 18.57 2.84 -4.74
CA HIS A 57 19.19 2.23 -5.89
C HIS A 57 18.11 1.83 -6.87
N THR A 58 17.78 2.78 -7.73
CA THR A 58 17.29 2.62 -9.10
C THR A 58 16.68 1.23 -9.37
N PHE A 59 15.36 1.10 -9.26
CA PHE A 59 14.69 0.01 -9.96
C PHE A 59 15.13 0.05 -11.43
N PRO A 60 15.60 -1.06 -12.01
CA PRO A 60 15.94 -1.10 -13.42
C PRO A 60 14.69 -0.73 -14.22
N LEU A 61 14.80 0.29 -15.08
CA LEU A 61 13.72 0.73 -15.99
C LEU A 61 13.16 -0.40 -16.86
N GLU A 62 13.81 -1.57 -16.88
CA GLU A 62 13.40 -2.80 -17.54
C GLU A 62 12.18 -3.50 -16.90
N GLN A 63 11.81 -3.16 -15.66
CA GLN A 63 10.67 -3.78 -14.96
C GLN A 63 9.38 -2.95 -15.02
N LEU A 64 9.41 -1.76 -15.65
CA LEU A 64 8.19 -0.99 -15.87
C LEU A 64 7.37 -1.64 -16.99
N PRO A 65 6.04 -1.81 -16.82
CA PRO A 65 5.18 -2.28 -17.90
C PRO A 65 5.33 -1.33 -19.08
N LYS A 66 5.80 -1.85 -20.23
CA LYS A 66 5.91 -1.08 -21.46
C LYS A 66 4.50 -0.64 -21.88
N ILE A 67 4.31 0.67 -21.94
CA ILE A 67 3.14 1.32 -22.55
C ILE A 67 3.20 1.11 -24.06
#